data_AF-A0A2N2LLY7-F1
#
_entry.id   AF-A0A2N2LLY7-F1
#
_cell.length_a   1.000
_cell.length_b   1.000
_cell.length_c   1.000
_cell.angle_alpha   90.00
_cell.angle_beta   90.00
_cell.angle_gamma   90.00
#
_symmetry.space_group_name_H-M   'P 1'
#
loop_
_entity.id
_entity.type
_entity.pdbx_description
1 polymer ?
#
loop_
_entity_poly.entity_id
_entity_poly.type
_entity_poly.pdbx_seq_one_letter_code
_entity_poly.pdbx_strand_id
1 'polypeptide(L)'
;MRFKRADLPGMLIATVAPVALFVLLVASYDLWHHHGTPLLGILSVHIAIGAGIIGAFSRFIRSWELTLGALALLLGCVVGVLLLQRTGNDGTAAATALKLGGVVAFGILNIAIVQQILVNGLNPVLVRREARQAAAESQG
;
A
#
# COMPACT_ATOMS: atom_id res chain seq x y z
N MET A 1 -17.19 -8.10 13.99
CA MET A 1 -17.48 -7.61 12.61
C MET A 1 -17.55 -8.81 11.69
N ARG A 2 -18.58 -8.96 10.84
CA ARG A 2 -18.61 -10.03 9.81
C ARG A 2 -17.90 -9.51 8.56
N PHE A 3 -16.80 -10.16 8.18
CA PHE A 3 -16.11 -9.90 6.92
C PHE A 3 -17.02 -10.23 5.74
N LYS A 4 -17.10 -9.32 4.77
CA LYS A 4 -17.85 -9.52 3.54
C LYS A 4 -16.88 -9.95 2.44
N ARG A 5 -17.38 -10.67 1.42
CA ARG A 5 -16.58 -11.04 0.24
C ARG A 5 -15.99 -9.82 -0.50
N ALA A 6 -16.59 -8.65 -0.34
CA ALA A 6 -16.06 -7.40 -0.88
C ALA A 6 -14.77 -6.91 -0.19
N ASP A 7 -14.44 -7.44 0.99
CA ASP A 7 -13.25 -7.05 1.76
C ASP A 7 -12.00 -7.87 1.35
N LEU A 8 -12.21 -9.02 0.69
CA LEU A 8 -11.16 -9.96 0.26
C LEU A 8 -10.07 -9.31 -0.60
N PRO A 9 -10.38 -8.52 -1.65
CA PRO A 9 -9.36 -7.86 -2.45
C PRO A 9 -8.47 -6.94 -1.62
N GLY A 10 -9.06 -6.17 -0.70
CA GLY A 10 -8.30 -5.27 0.14
C GLY A 10 -7.39 -5.99 1.13
N MET A 11 -7.84 -7.12 1.69
CA MET A 11 -6.97 -7.99 2.52
C MET A 11 -5.81 -8.57 1.73
N LEU A 12 -6.05 -8.99 0.48
CA LEU A 12 -5.01 -9.52 -0.38
C LEU A 12 -3.97 -8.45 -0.70
N ILE A 13 -4.40 -7.23 -1.05
CA ILE A 13 -3.49 -6.10 -1.29
C ILE A 13 -2.72 -5.74 -0.01
N ALA A 14 -3.42 -5.66 1.12
CA ALA A 14 -2.82 -5.40 2.43
C ALA A 14 -1.77 -6.44 2.82
N THR A 15 -1.83 -7.66 2.29
CA THR A 15 -0.83 -8.70 2.59
C THR A 15 0.30 -8.70 1.56
N VAL A 16 -0.03 -8.60 0.27
CA VAL A 16 0.93 -8.79 -0.82
C VAL A 16 1.77 -7.54 -1.09
N ALA A 17 1.16 -6.35 -1.15
CA ALA A 17 1.88 -5.12 -1.47
C ALA A 17 3.02 -4.79 -0.49
N PRO A 18 2.82 -4.89 0.84
CA PRO A 18 3.88 -4.62 1.80
C PRO A 18 5.02 -5.63 1.74
N VAL A 19 4.71 -6.92 1.55
CA VAL A 19 5.72 -7.97 1.36
C VAL A 19 6.53 -7.74 0.09
N ALA A 20 5.85 -7.38 -1.01
CA ALA A 20 6.51 -7.06 -2.28
C ALA A 20 7.47 -5.86 -2.14
N LEU A 21 7.03 -4.79 -1.46
CA LEU A 21 7.91 -3.65 -1.20
C LEU A 21 9.09 -4.02 -0.32
N PHE A 22 8.87 -4.80 0.74
CA PHE A 22 9.94 -5.25 1.62
C PHE A 22 11.00 -6.04 0.83
N VAL A 23 10.56 -6.97 -0.02
CA VAL A 23 11.45 -7.71 -0.92
C VAL A 23 12.19 -6.78 -1.87
N LEU A 24 11.51 -5.80 -2.46
CA LEU A 24 12.15 -4.82 -3.35
C LEU A 24 13.25 -4.03 -2.60
N LEU A 25 12.99 -3.60 -1.38
CA LEU A 25 13.93 -2.86 -0.53
C LEU A 25 15.14 -3.72 -0.16
N VAL A 26 14.88 -4.93 0.34
CA VAL A 26 15.96 -5.87 0.70
C VAL A 26 16.81 -6.21 -0.53
N ALA A 27 16.18 -6.47 -1.67
CA ALA A 27 16.89 -6.71 -2.93
C ALA A 27 17.68 -5.49 -3.42
N SER A 28 17.11 -4.29 -3.31
CA SER A 28 17.72 -3.07 -3.86
C SER A 28 18.99 -2.65 -3.13
N TYR A 29 19.06 -2.92 -1.83
CA TYR A 29 20.19 -2.55 -0.95
C TYR A 29 21.06 -3.75 -0.55
N ASP A 30 20.85 -4.91 -1.18
CA ASP A 30 21.53 -6.18 -0.87
C ASP A 30 21.53 -6.53 0.64
N LEU A 31 20.39 -6.31 1.30
CA LEU A 31 20.24 -6.53 2.73
C LEU A 31 19.99 -8.01 3.10
N TRP A 32 20.04 -8.92 2.13
CA TRP A 32 19.77 -10.34 2.33
C TRP A 32 20.67 -10.96 3.41
N HIS A 33 21.91 -10.48 3.53
CA HIS A 33 22.90 -10.97 4.48
C HIS A 33 22.84 -10.27 5.84
N HIS A 34 22.04 -9.20 5.99
CA HIS A 34 21.94 -8.41 7.23
C HIS A 34 20.90 -9.01 8.19
N HIS A 35 21.19 -10.16 8.79
CA HIS A 35 20.29 -10.80 9.75
C HIS A 35 20.35 -10.17 11.14
N GLY A 36 19.21 -10.11 11.83
CA GLY A 36 19.14 -9.68 13.24
C GLY A 36 19.34 -8.19 13.48
N THR A 37 19.31 -7.35 12.45
CA THR A 37 19.49 -5.90 12.62
C THR A 37 18.19 -5.23 13.08
N PRO A 38 18.25 -4.28 14.04
CA PRO A 38 17.10 -3.48 14.43
C PRO A 38 16.45 -2.73 13.25
N LEU A 39 17.26 -2.38 12.24
CA LEU A 39 16.82 -1.69 11.03
C LEU A 39 15.79 -2.49 10.23
N LEU A 40 16.04 -3.78 9.96
CA LEU A 40 15.06 -4.63 9.25
C LEU A 40 13.78 -4.81 10.06
N GLY A 41 13.90 -4.92 11.39
CA GLY A 41 12.76 -4.95 12.30
C GLY A 41 11.89 -3.71 12.16
N ILE A 42 12.48 -2.52 12.28
CA ILE A 42 11.77 -1.23 12.14
C ILE A 42 11.10 -1.10 10.77
N LEU A 43 11.80 -1.47 9.69
CA LEU A 43 11.26 -1.46 8.33
C LEU A 43 10.04 -2.37 8.19
N SER A 44 10.13 -3.61 8.69
CA SER A 44 9.03 -4.56 8.64
C SER A 44 7.80 -4.07 9.40
N VAL A 45 7.99 -3.40 10.55
CA VAL A 45 6.91 -2.82 11.35
C VAL A 45 6.20 -1.69 10.60
N HIS A 46 6.95 -0.76 9.99
CA HIS A 46 6.32 0.34 9.22
C HIS A 46 5.48 -0.18 8.06
N ILE A 47 6.00 -1.20 7.37
CA ILE A 47 5.33 -1.89 6.28
C ILE A 47 4.07 -2.62 6.78
N ALA A 48 4.16 -3.30 7.93
CA ALA A 48 3.03 -4.01 8.54
C ALA A 48 1.95 -3.08 9.11
N ILE A 49 2.31 -1.90 9.62
CA ILE A 49 1.33 -0.89 10.06
C ILE A 49 0.54 -0.38 8.85
N GLY A 50 1.22 -0.04 7.76
CA GLY A 50 0.56 0.36 6.50
C GLY A 50 -0.40 -0.72 5.99
N ALA A 51 0.06 -1.97 5.99
CA ALA A 51 -0.75 -3.15 5.68
C ALA A 51 -2.03 -3.23 6.53
N GLY A 52 -1.88 -3.15 7.85
CA GLY A 52 -2.97 -3.26 8.81
C GLY A 52 -4.03 -2.18 8.61
N ILE A 53 -3.60 -0.95 8.34
CA ILE A 53 -4.51 0.17 8.02
C ILE A 53 -5.29 -0.14 6.74
N ILE A 54 -4.61 -0.53 5.65
CA ILE A 54 -5.26 -0.85 4.38
C ILE A 54 -6.28 -1.99 4.57
N GLY A 55 -5.92 -3.05 5.30
CA GLY A 55 -6.80 -4.18 5.59
C GLY A 55 -8.05 -3.76 6.37
N ALA A 56 -7.87 -2.97 7.44
CA ALA A 56 -8.95 -2.49 8.29
C ALA A 56 -9.94 -1.56 7.56
N PHE A 57 -9.45 -0.80 6.58
CA PHE A 57 -10.24 0.18 5.85
C PHE A 57 -10.58 -0.23 4.40
N SER A 58 -10.24 -1.46 4.00
CA SER A 58 -10.49 -2.04 2.67
C SER A 58 -11.92 -1.85 2.14
N ARG A 59 -12.92 -1.93 3.01
CA ARG A 59 -14.34 -1.72 2.67
C ARG A 59 -14.67 -0.32 2.10
N PHE A 60 -13.78 0.66 2.28
CA PHE A 60 -13.95 2.02 1.77
C PHE A 60 -13.31 2.20 0.39
N ILE A 61 -12.61 1.18 -0.12
CA ILE A 61 -12.04 1.17 -1.47
C ILE A 61 -13.14 0.81 -2.45
N ARG A 62 -13.49 1.76 -3.33
CA ARG A 62 -14.50 1.63 -4.39
C ARG A 62 -13.86 1.47 -5.77
N SER A 63 -12.79 2.21 -6.05
CA SER A 63 -12.07 2.13 -7.33
C SER A 63 -10.88 1.19 -7.19
N TRP A 64 -11.07 -0.04 -7.68
CA TRP A 64 -10.04 -1.07 -7.64
C TRP A 64 -9.06 -0.99 -8.81
N GLU A 65 -9.44 -0.38 -9.93
CA GLU A 65 -8.61 -0.34 -11.14
C GLU A 65 -7.23 0.28 -10.89
N LEU A 66 -7.20 1.46 -10.26
CA LEU A 66 -5.95 2.16 -9.98
C LEU A 66 -5.13 1.44 -8.90
N THR A 67 -5.79 0.89 -7.87
CA THR A 67 -5.12 0.15 -6.79
C THR A 67 -4.51 -1.16 -7.29
N LEU A 68 -5.25 -1.93 -8.09
CA LEU A 68 -4.77 -3.18 -8.69
C LEU A 68 -3.72 -2.91 -9.76
N GLY A 69 -3.87 -1.86 -10.56
CA GLY A 69 -2.86 -1.43 -11.53
C GLY A 69 -1.55 -1.04 -10.87
N ALA A 70 -1.59 -0.24 -9.80
CA ALA A 70 -0.40 0.12 -9.03
C ALA A 70 0.24 -1.11 -8.35
N LEU A 71 -0.56 -2.05 -7.83
CA LEU A 71 -0.04 -3.29 -7.28
C LEU A 71 0.63 -4.16 -8.36
N ALA A 72 -0.01 -4.33 -9.52
CA ALA A 72 0.55 -5.09 -10.64
C ALA A 72 1.86 -4.49 -11.13
N LEU A 73 1.93 -3.16 -11.23
CA LEU A 73 3.16 -2.44 -11.56
C LEU A 73 4.25 -2.68 -10.51
N LEU A 74 3.92 -2.57 -9.22
CA LEU A 74 4.86 -2.85 -8.14
C LEU A 74 5.42 -4.27 -8.25
N LEU A 75 4.55 -5.28 -8.40
CA LEU A 75 4.97 -6.67 -8.57
C LEU A 75 5.85 -6.86 -9.81
N GLY A 76 5.50 -6.21 -10.93
CA GLY A 76 6.32 -6.18 -12.13
C GLY A 76 7.71 -5.61 -11.89
N CYS A 77 7.82 -4.51 -11.12
CA CYS A 77 9.10 -3.94 -10.71
C CYS A 77 9.91 -4.92 -9.84
N VAL A 78 9.27 -5.59 -8.86
CA VAL A 78 9.97 -6.59 -8.02
C VAL A 78 10.52 -7.73 -8.88
N VAL A 79 9.68 -8.33 -9.72
CA VAL A 79 10.10 -9.44 -10.58
C VAL A 79 11.20 -8.99 -11.54
N GLY A 80 11.06 -7.81 -12.14
CA GLY A 80 12.06 -7.24 -13.05
C GLY A 80 13.41 -7.02 -12.37
N VAL A 81 13.44 -6.44 -11.17
CA VAL A 81 14.69 -6.25 -10.41
C VAL A 81 15.33 -7.59 -10.07
N LEU A 82 14.56 -8.57 -9.59
CA LEU A 82 15.08 -9.90 -9.27
C LEU A 82 15.67 -10.62 -10.51
N LEU A 83 15.05 -10.46 -11.68
CA LEU A 83 15.56 -11.01 -12.94
C LEU A 83 16.85 -10.31 -13.40
N LEU A 84 16.91 -8.99 -13.30
CA LEU A 84 18.13 -8.23 -13.62
C LEU A 84 19.27 -8.58 -12.66
N GLN A 85 18.98 -8.78 -11.37
CA GLN A 85 19.98 -9.26 -10.40
C GLN A 85 20.52 -10.64 -10.75
N ARG A 86 19.63 -11.60 -11.09
CA ARG A 86 20.05 -12.96 -11.50
C ARG A 86 20.86 -13.00 -12.78
N THR A 87 20.73 -11.99 -13.64
CA THR A 87 21.48 -11.88 -14.91
C THR A 87 22.72 -10.98 -14.79
N GLY A 88 23.07 -10.52 -13.59
CA GLY A 88 24.26 -9.68 -13.35
C GLY A 88 24.09 -8.21 -13.76
N ASN A 89 22.85 -7.75 -14.00
CA ASN A 89 22.54 -6.40 -14.49
C ASN A 89 22.08 -5.42 -13.39
N ASP A 90 22.36 -5.69 -12.11
CA ASP A 90 21.86 -4.89 -10.99
C ASP A 90 22.35 -3.43 -10.98
N GLY A 91 23.51 -3.16 -11.58
CA GLY A 91 24.09 -1.82 -11.70
C GLY A 91 23.64 -1.01 -12.92
N THR A 92 22.75 -1.56 -13.76
CA THR A 92 22.33 -0.91 -15.01
C THR A 92 21.30 0.19 -14.75
N ALA A 93 21.20 1.15 -15.68
CA ALA A 93 20.16 2.19 -15.63
C ALA A 93 18.73 1.59 -15.61
N ALA A 94 18.54 0.44 -16.26
CA ALA A 94 17.27 -0.29 -16.25
C ALA A 94 16.91 -0.81 -14.84
N ALA A 95 17.88 -1.38 -14.11
CA ALA A 95 17.66 -1.83 -12.74
C ALA A 95 17.30 -0.66 -11.82
N THR A 96 18.03 0.46 -11.92
CA THR A 96 17.71 1.69 -11.17
C THR A 96 16.32 2.22 -11.49
N ALA A 97 15.94 2.26 -12.77
CA ALA A 97 14.62 2.70 -13.19
C ALA A 97 13.50 1.81 -12.63
N LEU A 98 13.68 0.48 -12.60
CA LEU A 98 12.71 -0.44 -12.01
C LEU A 98 12.59 -0.29 -10.49
N LYS A 99 13.71 -0.08 -9.78
CA LYS A 99 13.72 0.19 -8.33
C LYS A 99 12.93 1.47 -8.02
N LEU A 100 13.22 2.56 -8.72
CA LEU A 100 12.50 3.82 -8.59
C LEU A 100 11.03 3.69 -8.99
N GLY A 101 10.74 2.99 -10.08
CA GLY A 101 9.38 2.69 -10.53
C GLY A 101 8.58 1.95 -9.47
N GLY A 102 9.18 0.99 -8.78
CA GLY A 102 8.55 0.28 -7.67
C GLY A 102 8.24 1.19 -6.47
N VAL A 103 9.17 2.08 -6.11
CA VAL A 103 8.93 3.08 -5.03
C VAL A 103 7.79 4.03 -5.41
N VAL A 104 7.77 4.53 -6.64
CA VAL A 104 6.71 5.41 -7.15
C VAL A 104 5.37 4.68 -7.19
N ALA A 105 5.33 3.45 -7.70
CA ALA A 105 4.12 2.62 -7.73
C ALA A 105 3.56 2.39 -6.33
N PHE A 106 4.42 2.12 -5.34
CA PHE A 106 4.03 2.00 -3.94
C PHE A 106 3.48 3.32 -3.37
N GLY A 107 4.13 4.46 -3.68
CA GLY A 107 3.62 5.78 -3.29
C GLY A 107 2.22 6.06 -3.85
N ILE A 108 2.01 5.79 -5.15
CA ILE A 108 0.70 5.91 -5.82
C ILE A 108 -0.33 5.01 -5.14
N LEU A 109 0.02 3.75 -4.86
CA LEU A 109 -0.86 2.81 -4.17
C LEU A 109 -1.32 3.35 -2.82
N ASN A 110 -0.40 3.89 -2.01
CA ASN A 110 -0.72 4.44 -0.69
C ASN A 110 -1.62 5.68 -0.80
N ILE A 111 -1.27 6.64 -1.66
CA ILE A 111 -2.06 7.86 -1.86
C ILE A 111 -3.48 7.49 -2.31
N ALA A 112 -3.60 6.60 -3.28
CA ALA A 112 -4.88 6.17 -3.82
C ALA A 112 -5.76 5.52 -2.73
N ILE A 113 -5.19 4.65 -1.91
CA ILE A 113 -5.94 4.00 -0.84
C ILE A 113 -6.35 5.03 0.23
N VAL A 114 -5.43 5.86 0.71
CA VAL A 114 -5.73 6.89 1.71
C VAL A 114 -6.81 7.85 1.21
N GLN A 115 -6.70 8.32 -0.04
CA GLN A 115 -7.71 9.18 -0.64
C GLN A 115 -9.09 8.52 -0.66
N GLN A 116 -9.18 7.24 -1.02
CA GLN A 116 -10.45 6.50 -1.03
C GLN A 116 -11.03 6.33 0.38
N ILE A 117 -10.19 6.08 1.38
CA ILE A 117 -10.61 6.00 2.77
C ILE A 117 -11.19 7.34 3.25
N LEU A 118 -10.53 8.45 2.90
CA LEU A 118 -11.00 9.78 3.26
C LEU A 118 -12.32 10.13 2.57
N VAL A 119 -12.41 9.93 1.25
CA VAL A 119 -13.59 10.31 0.46
C VAL A 119 -14.79 9.42 0.74
N ASN A 120 -14.61 8.10 0.84
CA ASN A 120 -15.72 7.16 1.00
C ASN A 120 -16.03 6.81 2.46
N GLY A 121 -15.07 7.04 3.37
CA GLY A 121 -15.20 6.73 4.79
C GLY A 121 -15.40 7.95 5.66
N LEU A 122 -14.46 8.89 5.64
CA LEU A 122 -14.45 10.05 6.54
C LEU A 122 -15.47 11.12 6.13
N ASN A 123 -15.48 11.52 4.85
CA ASN A 123 -16.33 12.60 4.36
C ASN A 123 -17.84 12.36 4.64
N PRO A 124 -18.42 11.17 4.40
CA PRO A 124 -19.82 10.91 4.71
C PRO A 124 -20.14 10.98 6.21
N VAL A 125 -19.16 10.69 7.08
CA VAL A 125 -19.34 10.78 8.53
C VAL A 125 -19.37 12.25 8.98
N LEU A 126 -18.51 13.09 8.40
CA LEU A 126 -18.46 14.53 8.68
C LEU A 126 -19.76 15.22 8.24
N VAL A 127 -20.20 15.00 7.00
CA VAL A 127 -21.46 15.56 6.48
C VAL A 127 -22.67 15.15 7.33
N ARG A 128 -22.73 13.90 7.79
CA ARG A 128 -23.81 13.44 8.68
C ARG A 128 -23.76 14.09 10.06
N ARG A 129 -22.56 14.43 10.56
CA ARG A 129 -22.40 15.13 11.85
C ARG A 129 -22.85 16.58 11.73
N GLU A 130 -22.41 17.27 10.69
CA GLU A 130 -22.82 18.66 10.42
C GLU A 130 -24.33 18.77 10.27
N ALA A 131 -24.96 17.87 9.51
CA ALA A 131 -26.41 17.84 9.36
C ALA A 131 -27.18 17.63 10.68
N ARG A 132 -26.61 16.83 11.60
CA ARG A 132 -27.22 16.62 12.94
C ARG A 132 -27.07 17.85 13.84
N GLN A 133 -25.94 18.53 13.76
CA GLN A 133 -25.69 19.76 14.53
C GLN A 133 -26.62 20.88 14.07
N ALA A 134 -26.71 21.11 12.75
CA ALA A 134 -27.62 22.11 12.20
C ALA A 134 -29.10 21.85 12.54
N ALA A 135 -29.52 20.57 12.54
CA ALA A 135 -30.88 20.22 12.94
C ALA A 135 -31.15 20.46 14.44
N ALA A 136 -30.15 20.27 15.30
CA ALA A 136 -30.27 20.55 16.74
C ALA A 136 -30.35 22.05 17.02
N GLU A 137 -29.59 22.87 16.29
CA GLU A 137 -29.63 24.34 16.40
C GLU A 137 -30.96 24.93 15.88
N SER A 138 -31.59 24.33 14.86
CA SER A 138 -32.90 24.79 14.36
C SER A 138 -34.09 24.45 15.27
N GLN A 139 -33.90 23.64 16.30
CA GLN A 139 -34.95 23.17 17.21
C GLN A 139 -34.88 23.78 18.62
N GLY A 140 -33.82 24.54 18.93
CA GLY A 140 -33.65 25.29 20.18
C GLY A 140 -33.93 26.77 19.98
#